data_AF-A0A1C4ZKU6-F1
#
_entry.id   AF-A0A1C4ZKU6-F1
#
_cell.length_a   1.000
_cell.length_b   1.000
_cell.length_c   1.000
_cell.angle_alpha   90.00
_cell.angle_beta   90.00
_cell.angle_gamma   90.00
#
_symmetry.space_group_name_H-M   'P 1'
#
loop_
_entity.id
_entity.type
_entity.pdbx_description
1 polymer ?
#
loop_
_entity_poly.entity_id
_entity_poly.type
_entity_poly.pdbx_seq_one_letter_code
_entity_poly.pdbx_strand_id
1 'polypeptide(L)'
;MRAARTITRHHGGYNQPGKVYAVGLGCETRHADRLVYSAGMDLHAAEAATPIGPGCKTCERMTCPQRAAAPISGRLDLDENRSTFIPYPLKGAGFVGGAAGTGGRAEISTGRGGSVSSG
;
A
#
# COMPACT_ATOMS: atom_id res chain seq x y z
N MET A 1 15.40 0.44 1.24
CA MET A 1 15.25 1.66 0.41
C MET A 1 15.37 1.31 -1.07
N ARG A 2 14.68 2.04 -1.96
CA ARG A 2 14.77 1.88 -3.41
C ARG A 2 14.72 3.25 -4.10
N ALA A 3 15.47 3.41 -5.18
CA ALA A 3 15.40 4.58 -6.07
C ALA A 3 15.38 4.11 -7.52
N ALA A 4 14.69 4.82 -8.40
CA ALA A 4 14.63 4.48 -9.81
C ALA A 4 14.66 5.73 -10.68
N ARG A 5 15.23 5.60 -11.87
CA ARG A 5 15.25 6.67 -12.87
C ARG A 5 15.01 6.11 -14.26
N THR A 6 14.18 6.82 -15.01
CA THR A 6 13.97 6.56 -16.44
C THR A 6 15.09 7.21 -17.25
N ILE A 7 15.64 6.45 -18.20
CA ILE A 7 16.68 6.89 -19.13
C ILE A 7 16.14 6.70 -20.54
N THR A 8 16.12 7.80 -21.29
CA THR A 8 15.81 7.78 -22.73
C THR A 8 17.10 7.84 -23.53
N ARG A 9 17.23 6.98 -24.54
CA ARG A 9 18.34 6.95 -25.48
C ARG A 9 17.79 7.10 -26.89
N HIS A 10 18.27 8.13 -27.60
CA HIS A 10 18.03 8.32 -29.02
C HIS A 10 19.34 8.01 -29.76
N HIS A 11 19.29 7.02 -30.64
CA HIS A 11 20.40 6.61 -31.52
C HIS A 11 19.87 6.59 -32.96
N GLY A 12 19.43 7.74 -33.46
CA GLY A 12 18.79 7.83 -34.78
C GLY A 12 18.41 9.26 -35.13
N GLY A 13 18.05 9.47 -36.40
CA GLY A 13 17.58 10.76 -36.92
C GLY A 13 16.15 11.09 -36.50
N TYR A 14 15.67 12.24 -36.98
CA TYR A 14 14.29 12.68 -36.81
C TYR A 14 13.29 11.57 -37.22
N ASN A 15 12.24 11.35 -36.43
CA ASN A 15 11.23 10.27 -36.56
C ASN A 15 11.68 8.82 -36.29
N GLN A 16 12.90 8.59 -35.78
CA GLN A 16 13.25 7.24 -35.31
C GLN A 16 12.83 7.01 -33.86
N PRO A 17 12.20 5.87 -33.52
CA PRO A 17 11.73 5.59 -32.17
C PRO A 17 12.90 5.46 -31.19
N GLY A 18 12.91 6.31 -30.17
CA GLY A 18 13.85 6.22 -29.06
C GLY A 18 13.60 4.98 -28.21
N LYS A 19 14.61 4.54 -27.48
CA LYS A 19 14.46 3.47 -26.47
C LYS A 19 14.38 4.11 -25.08
N VAL A 20 13.38 3.70 -24.30
CA VAL A 20 13.17 4.14 -22.93
C VAL A 20 13.41 2.96 -21.99
N TYR A 21 14.24 3.18 -20.98
CA TYR A 21 14.56 2.20 -19.95
C TYR A 21 14.27 2.78 -18.57
N ALA A 22 14.00 1.93 -17.58
CA ALA A 22 13.96 2.31 -16.18
C ALA A 22 15.04 1.51 -15.42
N VAL A 23 15.93 2.22 -14.73
CA VAL A 23 16.98 1.61 -13.90
C VAL A 23 16.60 1.82 -12.45
N GLY A 24 16.52 0.73 -11.69
CA GLY A 24 16.24 0.74 -10.26
C GLY A 24 17.42 0.23 -9.45
N LEU A 25 17.69 0.85 -8.31
CA LEU A 25 18.67 0.44 -7.32
C LEU A 25 17.97 0.23 -5.97
N GLY A 26 18.39 -0.79 -5.23
CA GLY A 26 17.80 -1.14 -3.94
C GLY A 26 18.84 -1.58 -2.93
N CYS A 27 18.61 -1.22 -1.67
CA CYS A 27 19.38 -1.68 -0.53
C CYS A 27 18.47 -1.95 0.66
N GLU A 28 18.98 -2.68 1.65
CA GLU A 28 18.31 -2.82 2.94
C GLU A 28 18.19 -1.45 3.64
N THR A 29 17.10 -1.25 4.37
CA THR A 29 16.79 0.05 5.00
C THR A 29 17.85 0.47 6.03
N ARG A 30 18.51 -0.48 6.70
CA ARG A 30 19.62 -0.20 7.64
C ARG A 30 20.85 0.46 7.03
N HIS A 31 20.96 0.49 5.70
CA HIS A 31 22.06 1.14 4.97
C HIS A 31 21.61 2.38 4.20
N ALA A 32 20.32 2.74 4.31
CA ALA A 32 19.71 3.75 3.46
C ALA A 32 20.16 5.17 3.83
N ASP A 33 20.57 5.41 5.08
CA ASP A 33 21.09 6.67 5.62
C ASP A 33 22.31 7.21 4.85
N ARG A 34 23.04 6.31 4.17
CA ARG A 34 24.20 6.66 3.33
C ARG A 34 23.82 7.18 1.94
N LEU A 35 22.55 7.13 1.57
CA LEU A 35 22.07 7.59 0.26
C LEU A 35 21.52 9.00 0.38
N VAL A 36 21.94 9.91 -0.51
CA VAL A 36 21.36 11.27 -0.57
C VAL A 36 19.83 11.27 -0.71
N TYR A 37 19.27 10.22 -1.34
CA TYR A 37 17.83 10.05 -1.54
C TYR A 37 17.05 9.67 -0.28
N SER A 38 17.69 9.36 0.85
CA SER A 38 17.01 9.15 2.12
C SER A 38 16.82 10.42 2.93
N ALA A 39 17.33 11.57 2.47
CA ALA A 39 17.22 12.83 3.18
C ALA A 39 15.75 13.18 3.46
N GLY A 40 15.43 13.46 4.72
CA GLY A 40 14.08 13.79 5.17
C GLY A 40 13.10 12.61 5.29
N MET A 41 13.55 11.37 5.10
CA MET A 41 12.74 10.18 5.33
C MET A 41 12.98 9.60 6.72
N ASP A 42 11.92 9.25 7.45
CA ASP A 42 12.03 8.40 8.63
C ASP A 42 12.22 6.94 8.21
N LEU A 43 13.48 6.48 8.28
CA LEU A 43 13.87 5.13 7.87
C LEU A 43 13.50 4.05 8.89
N HIS A 44 13.07 4.43 10.10
CA HIS A 44 12.75 3.50 11.19
C HIS A 44 11.23 3.31 11.37
N ALA A 45 10.41 4.18 10.80
CA ALA A 45 8.96 4.02 10.75
C ALA A 45 8.54 2.91 9.77
N ALA A 46 8.45 1.66 10.26
CA ALA A 46 8.02 0.51 9.46
C ALA A 46 6.63 0.69 8.83
N GLU A 47 5.72 1.36 9.53
CA GLU A 47 4.36 1.66 9.05
C GLU A 47 4.35 2.63 7.85
N ALA A 48 5.38 3.46 7.70
CA ALA A 48 5.52 4.36 6.55
C ALA A 48 6.00 3.62 5.29
N ALA A 49 6.47 2.38 5.42
CA ALA A 49 6.95 1.60 4.29
C ALA A 49 5.77 1.14 3.41
N THR A 50 5.85 1.44 2.11
CA THR A 50 4.84 0.97 1.15
C THR A 50 4.87 -0.57 1.06
N PRO A 51 3.75 -1.27 1.32
CA PRO A 51 3.71 -2.72 1.27
C PRO A 51 3.70 -3.21 -0.18
N ILE A 52 4.85 -3.64 -0.70
CA ILE A 52 5.03 -4.19 -2.06
C ILE A 52 5.38 -5.69 -2.06
N GLY A 53 4.85 -6.44 -3.04
CA GLY A 53 4.99 -7.90 -3.13
C GLY A 53 5.86 -8.32 -4.32
N PRO A 54 6.21 -9.61 -4.45
CA PRO A 54 7.06 -10.10 -5.55
C PRO A 54 6.35 -10.10 -6.92
N GLY A 55 5.03 -10.00 -6.94
CA GLY A 55 4.19 -10.00 -8.14
C GLY A 55 2.81 -10.58 -7.83
N CYS A 56 1.76 -10.17 -8.55
CA CYS A 56 0.37 -10.49 -8.17
C CYS A 56 0.09 -11.99 -8.04
N LYS A 57 0.67 -12.83 -8.92
CA LYS A 57 0.46 -14.29 -8.91
C LYS A 57 1.08 -15.01 -7.72
N THR A 58 2.08 -14.43 -7.07
CA THR A 58 2.83 -15.04 -5.96
C THR A 58 2.73 -14.19 -4.68
N CYS A 59 2.01 -13.07 -4.73
CA CYS A 59 1.85 -12.17 -3.59
C CYS A 59 0.76 -12.70 -2.64
N GLU A 60 1.16 -13.00 -1.41
CA GLU A 60 0.32 -13.58 -0.35
C GLU A 60 -0.54 -12.55 0.40
N ARG A 61 -0.47 -11.26 0.06
CA ARG A 61 -1.24 -10.23 0.78
C ARG A 61 -2.75 -10.43 0.63
N MET A 62 -3.45 -10.39 1.75
CA MET A 62 -4.89 -10.63 1.75
C MET A 62 -5.71 -9.40 1.30
N THR A 63 -5.22 -8.20 1.55
CA THR A 63 -5.94 -6.93 1.35
C THR A 63 -5.19 -5.99 0.39
N CYS A 64 -5.06 -6.39 -0.89
CA CYS A 64 -4.38 -5.58 -1.91
C CYS A 64 -5.37 -5.08 -2.97
N PRO A 65 -5.80 -3.80 -2.94
CA PRO A 65 -6.74 -3.26 -3.93
C PRO A 65 -6.14 -3.12 -5.34
N GLN A 66 -4.81 -3.05 -5.45
CA GLN A 66 -4.09 -2.94 -6.73
C GLN A 66 -3.74 -4.30 -7.35
N ARG A 67 -4.33 -5.41 -6.87
CA ARG A 67 -4.02 -6.75 -7.36
C ARG A 67 -4.55 -6.94 -8.79
N ALA A 68 -3.65 -7.17 -9.74
CA ALA A 68 -3.99 -7.32 -11.15
C ALA A 68 -4.23 -8.77 -11.60
N ALA A 69 -3.85 -9.78 -10.80
CA ALA A 69 -4.02 -11.19 -11.13
C ALA A 69 -4.26 -12.05 -9.88
N ALA A 70 -5.01 -13.14 -10.06
CA ALA A 70 -5.25 -14.13 -9.02
C ALA A 70 -3.93 -14.82 -8.59
N PRO A 71 -3.72 -15.03 -7.27
CA PRO A 71 -2.58 -15.80 -6.75
C PRO A 71 -2.67 -17.28 -7.11
N ILE A 72 -1.52 -17.92 -7.29
CA ILE A 72 -1.41 -19.35 -7.55
C ILE A 72 -1.55 -20.15 -6.24
N SER A 73 -1.04 -19.61 -5.13
CA SER A 73 -0.94 -20.29 -3.84
C SER A 73 -2.17 -20.12 -2.92
N GLY A 74 -3.26 -19.49 -3.41
CA GLY A 74 -4.41 -19.13 -2.57
C GLY A 74 -5.75 -19.61 -3.12
N ARG A 75 -6.72 -19.86 -2.22
CA ARG A 75 -8.11 -20.11 -2.60
C ARG A 75 -8.89 -18.80 -2.63
N LEU A 76 -9.64 -18.56 -3.70
CA LEU A 76 -10.46 -17.36 -3.81
C LEU A 76 -11.69 -17.45 -2.89
N ASP A 77 -12.05 -16.31 -2.31
CA ASP A 77 -13.25 -16.09 -1.48
C ASP A 77 -14.34 -15.43 -2.32
N LEU A 78 -14.91 -16.21 -3.24
CA LEU A 78 -15.98 -15.79 -4.12
C LEU A 78 -17.33 -16.03 -3.44
N ASP A 79 -18.17 -15.00 -3.43
CA ASP A 79 -19.56 -15.03 -2.98
C ASP A 79 -20.35 -14.16 -3.97
N GLU A 80 -21.33 -14.76 -4.64
CA GLU A 80 -22.15 -14.13 -5.67
C GLU A 80 -22.94 -12.93 -5.14
N ASN A 81 -23.21 -12.88 -3.84
CA ASN A 81 -23.96 -11.81 -3.19
C ASN A 81 -23.05 -10.73 -2.59
N ARG A 82 -21.72 -10.86 -2.71
CA ARG A 82 -20.75 -9.94 -2.12
C ARG A 82 -19.89 -9.29 -3.19
N SER A 83 -19.91 -7.95 -3.23
CA SER A 83 -18.93 -7.16 -3.96
C SER A 83 -17.89 -6.59 -3.00
N THR A 84 -16.63 -6.50 -3.43
CA THR A 84 -15.53 -5.95 -2.64
C THR A 84 -14.62 -5.10 -3.52
N PHE A 85 -13.96 -4.13 -2.91
CA PHE A 85 -12.94 -3.30 -3.57
C PHE A 85 -11.58 -4.01 -3.72
N ILE A 86 -11.47 -5.26 -3.24
CA ILE A 86 -10.27 -6.09 -3.36
C ILE A 86 -10.46 -7.08 -4.52
N PRO A 87 -9.74 -6.94 -5.65
CA PRO A 87 -9.76 -7.94 -6.70
C PRO A 87 -9.18 -9.27 -6.21
N TYR A 88 -9.79 -10.38 -6.61
CA TYR A 88 -9.36 -11.74 -6.24
C TYR A 88 -9.20 -11.92 -4.71
N PRO A 89 -10.28 -11.74 -3.93
CA PRO A 89 -10.23 -11.91 -2.48
C PRO A 89 -9.80 -13.35 -2.14
N LEU A 90 -8.98 -13.51 -1.11
CA LEU A 90 -8.44 -14.81 -0.69
C LEU A 90 -9.14 -15.31 0.59
N LYS A 91 -9.44 -16.61 0.67
CA LYS A 91 -9.95 -17.26 1.89
C LYS A 91 -8.88 -17.20 2.99
N GLY A 92 -9.23 -16.63 4.14
CA GLY A 92 -8.30 -16.30 5.22
C GLY A 92 -8.00 -14.80 5.34
N ALA A 93 -8.45 -13.98 4.37
CA ALA A 93 -8.59 -12.56 4.53
C ALA A 93 -9.83 -12.36 5.40
N GLY A 94 -9.65 -12.11 6.70
CA GLY A 94 -10.73 -11.52 7.48
C GLY A 94 -11.22 -10.30 6.71
N PHE A 95 -12.50 -10.29 6.35
CA PHE A 95 -13.13 -9.18 5.65
C PHE A 95 -13.01 -7.95 6.55
N VAL A 96 -12.01 -7.10 6.32
CA VAL A 96 -12.03 -5.72 6.83
C VAL A 96 -12.92 -4.93 5.89
N GLY A 97 -14.21 -5.27 5.93
CA GLY A 97 -15.26 -4.41 5.40
C GLY A 97 -15.33 -3.18 6.26
N GLY A 98 -15.33 -2.03 5.60
CA GLY A 98 -15.57 -0.74 6.24
C GLY A 98 -16.79 -0.77 7.16
N ALA A 99 -16.64 -0.06 8.26
CA ALA A 99 -17.63 0.16 9.31
C ALA A 99 -19.06 0.36 8.75
N ALA A 100 -19.95 -0.58 9.06
CA ALA A 100 -21.35 -0.27 9.28
C ALA A 100 -21.45 0.35 10.68
N GLY A 101 -21.97 1.57 10.76
CA GLY A 101 -22.12 2.33 11.99
C GLY A 101 -22.93 1.58 13.06
N THR A 102 -22.47 1.68 14.30
CA THR A 102 -23.35 1.68 15.47
C THR A 102 -23.00 2.91 16.30
N GLY A 103 -24.04 3.66 16.66
CA GLY A 103 -23.93 4.93 17.36
C GLY A 103 -23.22 4.80 18.70
N GLY A 104 -22.29 5.71 18.93
CA GLY A 104 -21.76 6.03 20.25
C GLY A 104 -21.56 7.55 20.28
N ARG A 105 -22.39 8.26 21.03
CA ARG A 105 -22.14 9.65 21.43
C ARG A 105 -20.77 9.66 22.12
N ALA A 106 -19.76 10.20 21.46
CA ALA A 106 -18.48 10.47 22.10
C ALA A 106 -18.68 11.67 23.02
N GLU A 107 -18.95 11.40 24.30
CA GLU A 107 -18.77 12.38 25.36
C GLU A 107 -17.28 12.72 25.42
N ILE A 108 -16.96 13.98 25.10
CA ILE A 108 -15.62 14.53 25.28
C ILE A 108 -15.43 14.73 26.78
N SER A 109 -14.89 13.72 27.45
CA SER A 109 -14.43 13.80 28.84
C SER A 109 -13.10 14.53 28.90
N THR A 110 -13.11 15.85 28.72
CA THR A 110 -12.01 16.70 29.19
C THR A 110 -12.04 16.71 30.71
N GLY A 111 -11.09 16.00 31.31
CA GLY A 111 -10.88 16.00 32.76
C GLY A 111 -10.58 17.40 33.29
N ARG A 112 -11.61 18.06 33.83
CA ARG A 112 -11.54 18.89 35.03
C ARG A 112 -12.95 19.02 35.59
N GLY A 113 -13.12 18.66 36.86
CA GLY A 113 -14.42 18.53 37.53
C GLY A 113 -15.33 19.75 37.34
N GLY A 114 -16.60 19.46 37.10
CA GLY A 114 -17.68 20.43 36.99
C GLY A 114 -18.87 19.84 36.23
N SER A 115 -19.69 19.03 36.89
CA SER A 115 -20.99 18.61 36.35
C SER A 115 -21.98 19.78 36.44
N VAL A 116 -22.35 20.37 35.30
CA VAL A 116 -23.58 21.17 35.20
C VAL A 116 -24.62 20.38 34.44
N SER A 117 -25.64 19.93 35.19
CA SER A 117 -26.84 19.30 34.68
C SER A 117 -27.78 20.35 34.11
N SER A 118 -28.21 20.18 32.87
CA SER A 118 -29.31 20.93 32.28
C SER A 118 -30.29 19.96 31.61
N GLY A 119 -31.46 19.80 32.23
CA GLY A 119 -32.70 19.31 31.61
C GLY A 119 -32.85 17.82 31.46
#